data_AF-A0A7Y2H828-F1
#
_entry.id   AF-A0A7Y2H828-F1
#
_cell.length_a   1.000
_cell.length_b   1.000
_cell.length_c   1.000
_cell.angle_alpha   90.00
_cell.angle_beta   90.00
_cell.angle_gamma   90.00
#
_symmetry.space_group_name_H-M   'P 1'
#
loop_
_entity.id
_entity.type
_entity.pdbx_description
1 polymer ?
#
loop_
_entity_poly.entity_id
_entity_poly.type
_entity_poly.pdbx_seq_one_letter_code
_entity_poly.pdbx_strand_id
1 'polypeptide(L)' 'MPIHGDSKYSGKKPLKDKSIALHARKVEFEHPVSGEMIQVVAPYEKKPWWDKFESN' A
#
# COMPACT_ATOMS: atom_id res chain seq x y z
N MET A 1 -0.04 -15.92 4.49
CA MET A 1 -0.02 -15.92 3.00
C MET A 1 0.95 -14.85 2.53
N PRO A 2 1.73 -15.08 1.47
CA PRO A 2 2.64 -14.08 0.92
C PRO A 2 1.87 -12.97 0.17
N ILE A 3 2.49 -11.80 0.05
CA ILE A 3 1.91 -10.62 -0.64
C ILE A 3 1.75 -10.94 -2.12
N HIS A 4 0.63 -10.52 -2.71
CA HIS A 4 0.36 -10.74 -4.13
C HIS A 4 1.32 -9.92 -5.00
N GLY A 5 1.90 -10.53 -6.04
CA GLY A 5 2.91 -9.89 -6.90
C GLY A 5 4.35 -9.96 -6.35
N ASP A 6 4.57 -10.46 -5.13
CA ASP A 6 5.90 -10.63 -4.56
C ASP A 6 6.63 -11.84 -5.15
N SER A 7 7.41 -11.63 -6.22
CA SER A 7 8.13 -12.71 -6.90
C SER A 7 9.26 -13.33 -6.07
N LYS A 8 9.75 -12.64 -5.03
CA LYS A 8 10.91 -13.11 -4.24
C LYS A 8 10.47 -14.07 -3.14
N TYR A 9 9.37 -13.77 -2.47
CA TYR A 9 8.93 -14.52 -1.29
C TYR A 9 7.68 -15.38 -1.52
N SER A 10 6.90 -15.13 -2.58
CA SER A 10 5.68 -15.89 -2.83
C SER A 10 5.84 -17.09 -3.78
N GLY A 11 6.87 -17.08 -4.64
CA GLY A 11 7.02 -18.04 -5.74
C GLY A 11 5.85 -18.05 -6.74
N LYS A 12 4.86 -17.14 -6.58
CA LYS A 12 3.69 -17.02 -7.43
C LYS A 12 3.98 -16.11 -8.61
N LYS A 13 3.16 -16.23 -9.65
CA LYS A 13 3.25 -15.38 -10.83
C LYS A 13 3.23 -13.89 -10.42
N PRO A 14 4.09 -13.06 -11.02
CA PRO A 14 4.05 -11.63 -10.80
C PRO A 14 2.70 -11.07 -11.24
N LEU A 15 2.34 -9.89 -10.73
CA LEU A 15 1.24 -9.12 -11.30
C LEU A 15 1.49 -8.86 -12.79
N LYS A 16 0.43 -8.58 -13.55
CA LYS A 16 0.56 -8.28 -14.99
C LYS A 16 1.52 -7.11 -15.26
N ASP A 17 1.61 -6.17 -14.33
CA ASP A 17 2.50 -5.01 -14.35
C ASP A 17 3.85 -5.24 -13.63
N LYS A 18 4.10 -6.47 -13.13
CA LYS A 18 5.26 -6.85 -12.31
C LYS A 18 5.41 -6.05 -11.00
N SER A 19 4.37 -5.36 -10.56
CA SER A 19 4.34 -4.70 -9.26
C SER A 19 4.08 -5.68 -8.11
N ILE A 20 4.21 -5.18 -6.89
CA ILE A 20 3.76 -5.86 -5.67
C ILE A 20 2.48 -5.14 -5.21
N ALA A 21 1.43 -5.89 -4.88
CA ALA A 21 0.21 -5.35 -4.30
C ALA A 21 0.45 -4.93 -2.83
N LEU A 22 1.32 -3.93 -2.63
CA LEU A 22 1.66 -3.33 -1.35
C LEU A 22 1.52 -1.81 -1.49
N HIS A 23 0.74 -1.19 -0.61
CA HIS A 23 0.46 0.23 -0.64
C HIS A 23 0.53 0.82 0.77
N ALA A 24 1.39 1.84 0.95
CA ALA A 24 1.54 2.55 2.21
C ALA A 24 0.41 3.60 2.36
N ARG A 25 -0.78 3.15 2.80
CA ARG A 25 -1.98 3.99 2.85
C ARG A 25 -1.92 5.12 3.88
N LYS A 26 -1.36 4.87 5.06
CA LYS A 26 -1.28 5.85 6.16
C LYS A 26 0.18 6.00 6.57
N VAL A 27 0.63 7.24 6.71
CA VAL A 27 1.87 7.60 7.39
C VAL A 27 1.57 8.59 8.50
N GLU A 28 2.26 8.44 9.61
CA GLU A 28 2.13 9.28 10.80
C GLU A 28 3.52 9.61 11.30
N PHE A 29 3.80 10.90 11.45
CA PHE A 29 5.13 11.39 11.84
C PHE A 29 5.01 12.75 12.54
N GLU A 30 6.00 13.07 13.35
CA GLU A 30 6.14 14.38 13.98
C GLU A 30 6.70 15.39 12.97
N HIS A 31 6.04 16.54 12.82
CA HIS A 31 6.51 17.59 11.93
C HIS A 31 7.85 18.14 12.43
N PRO A 32 8.92 18.14 11.61
CA PRO A 32 10.29 18.40 12.07
C PRO A 32 10.54 19.83 12.55
N VAL A 33 9.57 20.74 12.37
CA VAL A 33 9.67 22.15 12.78
C VAL A 33 8.63 22.51 13.84
N SER A 34 7.37 22.12 13.67
CA SER A 34 6.29 22.48 14.59
C SER A 34 6.13 21.49 15.76
N GLY A 35 6.70 20.28 15.66
CA GLY A 35 6.52 19.22 16.64
C GLY A 35 5.10 18.62 16.65
N GLU A 36 4.24 19.02 15.72
CA GLU A 36 2.87 18.53 15.64
C GLU A 36 2.82 17.15 14.97
N MET A 37 1.94 16.28 15.46
CA MET A 37 1.68 14.99 14.83
C MET A 37 0.93 15.19 13.51
N ILE A 38 1.58 14.83 12.40
CA ILE A 38 0.96 14.83 11.08
C ILE A 38 0.55 13.41 10.73
N GLN A 39 -0.72 13.26 10.36
CA GLN A 39 -1.26 12.04 9.77
C GLN A 39 -1.65 12.30 8.31
N VAL A 40 -1.07 11.54 7.38
CA VAL A 40 -1.42 11.58 5.96
C VAL A 40 -2.03 10.24 5.56
N VAL A 41 -3.18 10.29 4.88
CA VAL A 41 -3.88 9.12 4.35
C VAL A 41 -3.98 9.25 2.83
N ALA A 42 -3.33 8.34 2.11
CA ALA A 42 -3.43 8.24 0.66
C ALA A 42 -4.71 7.50 0.26
N PRO A 43 -5.41 7.93 -0.82
CA PRO A 43 -6.50 7.15 -1.39
C PRO A 43 -5.96 5.88 -2.06
N TYR A 44 -6.82 4.86 -2.16
CA TYR A 44 -6.48 3.66 -2.93
C TYR A 44 -6.39 4.00 -4.42
N GLU A 45 -5.47 3.32 -5.13
CA GLU A 45 -5.42 3.38 -6.58
C GLU A 45 -6.61 2.62 -7.17
N LYS A 46 -7.12 3.07 -8.33
CA LYS A 46 -8.16 2.36 -9.09
C LYS A 46 -7.61 1.08 -9.74
N LYS A 47 -7.27 0.08 -8.94
CA LYS A 47 -6.80 -1.23 -9.41
C LYS A 47 -7.66 -2.35 -8.81
N PRO A 48 -7.97 -3.43 -9.56
CA PRO A 48 -8.92 -4.46 -9.15
C PRO A 48 -8.63 -5.15 -7.82
N TRP A 49 -7.37 -5.14 -7.37
CA TRP A 49 -6.97 -5.74 -6.10
C TRP A 49 -7.19 -4.82 -4.89
N TRP A 50 -7.38 -3.52 -5.11
CA TRP A 50 -7.68 -2.54 -4.06
C TRP A 50 -9.18 -2.35 -3.81
N ASP A 51 -10.04 -2.66 -4.79
CA ASP A 51 -11.51 -2.51 -4.70
C ASP A 51 -12.12 -3.14 -3.43
N LYS A 52 -11.54 -4.26 -2.97
CA LYS A 52 -11.97 -4.95 -1.73
C LYS A 52 -11.74 -4.15 -0.45
N PHE A 53 -10.90 -3.12 -0.51
CA PHE A 53 -10.49 -2.31 0.64
C PHE A 53 -11.06 -0.89 0.58
N GLU A 54 -11.73 -0.49 -0.50
CA GLU A 54 -12.37 0.84 -0.62
C GLU A 54 -13.66 0.98 0.21
N SER A 55 -14.32 -0.12 0.59
CA SER A 55 -15.66 -0.10 1.21
C SER A 55 -15.65 -0.18 2.74
N ASN A 56 -14.83 0.63 3.43
CA ASN A 56 -14.76 0.67 4.89
C ASN A 56 -14.82 2.10 5.44
#